data_AF-A0A2A2TCV2-F1
#
_entry.id   AF-A0A2A2TCV2-F1
#
_cell.length_a   1.000
_cell.length_b   1.000
_cell.length_c   1.000
_cell.angle_alpha   90.00
_cell.angle_beta   90.00
_cell.angle_gamma   90.00
#
_symmetry.space_group_name_H-M   'P 1'
#
loop_
_entity.id
_entity.type
_entity.pdbx_description
1 polymer ?
#
loop_
_entity_poly.entity_id
_entity_poly.type
_entity_poly.pdbx_seq_one_letter_code
_entity_poly.pdbx_strand_id
1 'polypeptide(L)'
;MTALTLNLNSLIKLTREQFYQLCEENPNLKLERNAQGELIIMPPTGGETGKSTSNVNAQVWFWNEQNQLGEVFDSSTGFTLPNGADRSPDVSWVEKSGWNALTQEQKEKFIPLCPDFAIEILSPSDSLTKTQKKMQEYISNGCRLGWLINRKKQEVEIYRPQQDVEILISPSTISGENVLPGFVLNLQRIW
;
A
#
# COMPACT_ATOMS: atom_id res chain seq x y z
N MET A 1 15.47 7.61 -8.70
CA MET A 1 14.68 8.75 -9.24
C MET A 1 13.55 9.00 -8.26
N THR A 2 13.09 10.24 -8.09
CA THR A 2 11.92 10.56 -7.25
C THR A 2 10.64 10.37 -8.04
N ALA A 3 9.52 10.09 -7.38
CA ALA A 3 8.21 10.11 -8.04
C ALA A 3 7.93 11.47 -8.69
N LEU A 4 7.37 11.44 -9.89
CA LEU A 4 6.94 12.63 -10.64
C LEU A 4 5.42 12.76 -10.52
N THR A 5 4.92 13.98 -10.37
CA THR A 5 3.48 14.26 -10.30
C THR A 5 3.09 15.19 -11.43
N LEU A 6 2.08 14.80 -12.20
CA LEU A 6 1.51 15.56 -13.30
C LEU A 6 0.07 15.93 -12.98
N ASN A 7 -0.23 17.22 -12.98
CA ASN A 7 -1.60 17.71 -12.86
C ASN A 7 -2.16 17.97 -14.26
N LEU A 8 -3.01 17.05 -14.72
CA LEU A 8 -3.62 17.11 -16.04
C LEU A 8 -5.01 17.75 -16.03
N ASN A 9 -5.51 18.20 -14.87
CA ASN A 9 -6.90 18.60 -14.67
C ASN A 9 -7.36 19.78 -15.55
N SER A 10 -6.43 20.60 -16.06
CA SER A 10 -6.72 21.67 -17.02
C SER A 10 -6.96 21.16 -18.45
N LEU A 11 -6.50 19.95 -18.77
CA LEU A 11 -6.63 19.30 -20.06
C LEU A 11 -7.68 18.18 -20.03
N ILE A 12 -7.61 17.32 -19.00
CA ILE A 12 -8.50 16.18 -18.82
C ILE A 12 -8.59 15.78 -17.34
N LYS A 13 -9.78 15.42 -16.90
CA LYS A 13 -10.00 14.71 -15.62
C LYS A 13 -10.23 13.24 -15.93
N LEU A 14 -9.22 12.41 -15.71
CA LEU A 14 -9.33 10.98 -15.97
C LEU A 14 -10.44 10.37 -15.11
N THR A 15 -11.33 9.58 -15.70
CA THR A 15 -12.21 8.67 -14.93
C THR A 15 -11.41 7.46 -14.42
N ARG A 16 -12.01 6.61 -13.57
CA ARG A 16 -11.35 5.39 -13.10
C ARG A 16 -11.01 4.45 -14.25
N GLU A 17 -11.93 4.30 -15.19
CA GLU A 17 -11.80 3.46 -16.38
C GLU A 17 -10.70 4.01 -17.30
N GLN A 18 -10.65 5.32 -17.51
CA GLN A 18 -9.59 5.96 -18.31
C GLN A 18 -8.21 5.83 -17.66
N PHE A 19 -8.13 5.95 -16.33
CA PHE A 19 -6.87 5.74 -15.62
C PHE A 19 -6.41 4.28 -15.69
N TYR A 20 -7.32 3.33 -15.50
CA TYR A 20 -7.03 1.90 -15.67
C TYR A 20 -6.54 1.59 -17.10
N GLN A 21 -7.22 2.09 -18.12
CA GLN A 21 -6.81 1.95 -19.52
C GLN A 21 -5.42 2.54 -19.77
N LEU A 22 -5.13 3.72 -19.20
CA LEU A 22 -3.80 4.33 -19.29
C LEU A 22 -2.71 3.41 -18.70
N CYS A 23 -2.99 2.75 -17.58
CA CYS A 23 -2.08 1.77 -16.99
C CYS A 23 -1.88 0.55 -17.90
N GLU A 24 -2.95 0.01 -18.50
CA GLU A 24 -2.86 -1.12 -19.44
C GLU A 24 -2.06 -0.79 -20.70
N GLU A 25 -2.19 0.43 -21.22
CA GLU A 25 -1.44 0.91 -22.38
C GLU A 25 0.04 1.22 -22.06
N ASN A 26 0.38 1.34 -20.78
CA ASN A 26 1.73 1.68 -20.32
C ASN A 26 2.25 0.68 -19.28
N PRO A 27 2.33 -0.63 -19.62
CA PRO A 27 2.61 -1.69 -18.64
C PRO A 27 3.99 -1.62 -18.00
N ASN A 28 4.91 -0.82 -18.57
CA ASN A 28 6.26 -0.60 -18.03
C ASN A 28 6.31 0.53 -16.99
N LEU A 29 5.20 1.24 -16.75
CA LEU A 29 5.12 2.32 -15.77
C LEU A 29 4.29 1.89 -14.57
N LYS A 30 4.81 2.16 -13.35
CA LYS A 30 3.99 2.12 -12.14
C LYS A 30 3.32 3.48 -11.98
N LEU A 31 2.01 3.53 -12.20
CA LEU A 31 1.21 4.75 -12.11
C LEU A 31 0.27 4.67 -10.91
N GLU A 32 0.13 5.79 -10.21
CA GLU A 32 -0.93 6.02 -9.22
C GLU A 32 -1.70 7.29 -9.58
N ARG A 33 -2.91 7.44 -9.02
CA ARG A 33 -3.69 8.67 -9.12
C ARG A 33 -4.14 9.10 -7.73
N ASN A 34 -3.86 10.33 -7.32
CA ASN A 34 -4.34 10.80 -6.02
C ASN A 34 -5.81 11.25 -6.07
N ALA A 35 -6.40 11.54 -4.91
CA ALA A 35 -7.78 12.00 -4.80
C ALA A 35 -8.06 13.36 -5.50
N GLN A 36 -7.02 14.12 -5.83
CA GLN A 36 -7.12 15.36 -6.61
C GLN A 36 -7.13 15.10 -8.13
N GLY A 37 -7.01 13.83 -8.56
CA GLY A 37 -6.93 13.43 -9.97
C GLY A 37 -5.54 13.60 -10.59
N GLU A 38 -4.51 13.91 -9.80
CA GLU A 38 -3.14 14.06 -10.30
C GLU A 38 -2.50 12.69 -10.53
N LEU A 39 -1.80 12.57 -11.66
CA LEU A 39 -1.08 11.36 -12.06
C LEU A 39 0.29 11.33 -11.39
N ILE A 40 0.62 10.23 -10.73
CA ILE A 40 1.89 10.02 -10.04
C ILE A 40 2.64 8.89 -10.75
N ILE A 41 3.80 9.20 -11.30
CA ILE A 41 4.68 8.24 -11.97
C ILE A 41 5.72 7.79 -10.96
N MET A 42 5.62 6.52 -10.56
CA MET A 42 6.54 5.91 -9.61
C MET A 42 7.76 5.36 -10.34
N PRO A 43 8.99 5.62 -9.85
CA PRO A 43 10.19 5.01 -10.39
C PRO A 43 10.21 3.50 -10.09
N PRO A 44 10.98 2.71 -10.85
CA PRO A 44 11.24 1.33 -10.48
C PRO A 44 11.86 1.22 -9.08
N THR A 45 11.44 0.23 -8.32
CA THR A 45 11.96 -0.06 -6.97
C THR A 45 13.41 -0.54 -7.05
N GLY A 46 14.29 0.05 -6.25
CA GLY A 46 15.69 -0.40 -6.14
C GLY A 46 15.82 -1.74 -5.42
N GLY A 47 16.91 -2.47 -5.68
CA GLY A 47 17.09 -3.86 -5.19
C GLY A 47 17.03 -4.02 -3.68
N GLU A 48 17.55 -3.06 -2.91
CA GLU A 48 17.43 -3.09 -1.45
C GLU A 48 15.98 -2.99 -0.99
N THR A 49 15.20 -2.01 -1.49
CA THR A 49 13.78 -1.91 -1.13
C THR A 49 13.03 -3.15 -1.60
N GLY A 50 13.27 -3.60 -2.83
CA GLY A 50 12.65 -4.81 -3.38
C GLY A 50 12.89 -6.04 -2.51
N LYS A 51 14.13 -6.28 -2.05
CA LYS A 51 14.47 -7.36 -1.12
C LYS A 51 13.64 -7.31 0.17
N SER A 52 13.49 -6.11 0.76
CA SER A 52 12.68 -5.92 1.97
C SER A 52 11.20 -6.11 1.72
N THR A 53 10.65 -5.54 0.63
CA THR A 53 9.25 -5.73 0.23
C THR A 53 8.94 -7.21 0.01
N SER A 54 9.80 -7.95 -0.70
CA SER A 54 9.64 -9.40 -0.87
C SER A 54 9.64 -10.15 0.45
N ASN A 55 10.52 -9.78 1.39
CA ASN A 55 10.57 -10.41 2.70
C ASN A 55 9.30 -10.14 3.53
N VAL A 56 8.85 -8.89 3.60
CA VAL A 56 7.62 -8.50 4.31
C VAL A 56 6.41 -9.20 3.70
N ASN A 57 6.27 -9.15 2.37
CA ASN A 57 5.17 -9.79 1.66
C ASN A 57 5.12 -11.29 1.94
N ALA A 58 6.26 -11.97 1.92
CA ALA A 58 6.34 -13.40 2.24
C ALA A 58 5.85 -13.70 3.66
N GLN A 59 6.25 -12.90 4.66
CA GLN A 59 5.82 -13.09 6.05
C GLN A 59 4.29 -12.93 6.20
N VAL A 60 3.71 -11.89 5.59
CA VAL A 60 2.25 -11.66 5.62
C VAL A 60 1.53 -12.77 4.87
N TRP A 61 2.03 -13.18 3.70
CA TRP A 61 1.47 -14.27 2.91
C TRP A 61 1.48 -15.60 3.67
N PHE A 62 2.61 -15.99 4.27
CA PHE A 62 2.67 -17.23 5.05
C PHE A 62 1.70 -17.24 6.23
N TRP A 63 1.56 -16.12 6.94
CA TRP A 63 0.55 -16.00 7.99
C TRP A 63 -0.87 -16.14 7.42
N ASN A 64 -1.17 -15.48 6.30
CA ASN A 64 -2.50 -15.54 5.70
C ASN A 64 -2.82 -16.97 5.22
N GLU A 65 -1.86 -17.67 4.62
CA GLU A 65 -2.05 -19.07 4.19
C GLU A 65 -2.38 -20.01 5.35
N GLN A 66 -1.81 -19.77 6.53
CA GLN A 66 -2.07 -20.58 7.72
C GLN A 66 -3.45 -20.29 8.34
N ASN A 67 -3.92 -19.05 8.26
CA ASN A 67 -5.12 -18.60 8.96
C ASN A 67 -6.35 -18.49 8.04
N GLN A 68 -6.15 -18.37 6.72
CA GLN A 68 -7.18 -18.30 5.69
C GLN A 68 -8.22 -17.18 5.93
N LEU A 69 -7.76 -16.05 6.46
CA LEU A 69 -8.60 -14.92 6.90
C LEU A 69 -8.81 -13.85 5.83
N GLY A 70 -8.08 -13.90 4.71
CA GLY A 70 -8.18 -12.90 3.64
C GLY A 70 -7.27 -13.21 2.48
N GLU A 71 -6.88 -12.18 1.74
CA GLU A 71 -5.99 -12.25 0.58
C GLU A 71 -4.86 -11.23 0.73
N VAL A 72 -3.65 -11.61 0.31
CA VAL A 72 -2.45 -10.76 0.36
C VAL A 72 -2.06 -10.33 -1.04
N PHE A 73 -1.72 -9.06 -1.20
CA PHE A 73 -1.40 -8.45 -2.49
C PHE A 73 -0.02 -7.79 -2.45
N ASP A 74 0.68 -7.92 -3.56
CA ASP A 74 2.03 -7.37 -3.75
C ASP A 74 2.02 -5.90 -4.16
N SER A 75 3.23 -5.35 -4.31
CA SER A 75 3.49 -3.95 -4.64
C SER A 75 3.04 -3.48 -6.02
N SER A 76 2.44 -4.35 -6.84
CA SER A 76 1.93 -4.01 -8.17
C SER A 76 0.41 -3.94 -8.23
N THR A 77 -0.27 -4.44 -7.21
CA THR A 77 -1.73 -4.47 -7.16
C THR A 77 -2.28 -3.06 -6.95
N GLY A 78 -3.24 -2.66 -7.78
CA GLY A 78 -3.92 -1.37 -7.67
C GLY A 78 -5.24 -1.45 -6.89
N PHE A 79 -5.48 -0.46 -6.05
CA PHE A 79 -6.70 -0.30 -5.27
C PHE A 79 -7.33 1.06 -5.58
N THR A 80 -8.62 1.05 -5.94
CA THR A 80 -9.41 2.27 -6.07
C THR A 80 -10.09 2.56 -4.74
N LEU A 81 -9.57 3.55 -4.01
CA LEU A 81 -10.04 3.95 -2.69
C LEU A 81 -11.40 4.68 -2.76
N PRO A 82 -12.18 4.69 -1.66
CA PRO A 82 -13.45 5.40 -1.56
C PRO A 82 -13.38 6.89 -1.96
N ASN A 83 -12.29 7.58 -1.63
CA ASN A 83 -12.08 8.98 -2.02
C ASN A 83 -11.74 9.19 -3.51
N GLY A 84 -11.64 8.12 -4.30
CA GLY A 84 -11.36 8.16 -5.74
C GLY A 84 -9.88 8.07 -6.11
N ALA A 85 -8.95 8.03 -5.15
CA ALA A 85 -7.55 7.76 -5.41
C ALA A 85 -7.34 6.30 -5.86
N ASP A 86 -6.33 6.08 -6.70
CA ASP A 86 -5.87 4.77 -7.13
C ASP A 86 -4.43 4.58 -6.63
N ARG A 87 -4.23 3.63 -5.71
CA ARG A 87 -2.98 3.42 -4.97
C ARG A 87 -2.49 1.99 -5.09
N SER A 88 -1.18 1.82 -4.96
CA SER A 88 -0.55 0.50 -4.94
C SER A 88 0.42 0.42 -3.76
N PRO A 89 -0.07 0.01 -2.56
CA PRO A 89 0.76 -0.21 -1.38
C PRO A 89 1.85 -1.25 -1.65
N ASP A 90 2.97 -1.21 -0.92
CA ASP A 90 4.06 -2.18 -1.10
C ASP A 90 3.65 -3.60 -0.68
N VAL A 91 2.85 -3.70 0.37
CA VAL A 91 2.16 -4.93 0.80
C VAL A 91 0.77 -4.53 1.29
N SER A 92 -0.23 -5.32 0.94
CA SER A 92 -1.58 -5.11 1.46
C SER A 92 -2.31 -6.41 1.72
N TRP A 93 -3.31 -6.36 2.60
CA TRP A 93 -4.19 -7.49 2.90
C TRP A 93 -5.63 -7.01 3.00
N VAL A 94 -6.53 -7.82 2.44
CA VAL A 94 -7.98 -7.61 2.43
C VAL A 94 -8.64 -8.76 3.16
N GLU A 95 -9.54 -8.46 4.10
CA GLU A 95 -10.30 -9.49 4.80
C GLU A 95 -11.16 -10.31 3.83
N LYS A 96 -11.30 -11.61 4.10
CA LYS A 96 -11.98 -12.57 3.22
C LYS A 96 -13.42 -12.18 2.89
N SER A 97 -14.12 -11.57 3.84
CA SER A 97 -15.47 -11.07 3.63
C SER A 97 -15.50 -9.96 2.58
N GLY A 98 -14.59 -8.99 2.67
CA GLY A 98 -14.41 -7.92 1.68
C GLY A 98 -14.04 -8.46 0.30
N TRP A 99 -13.08 -9.39 0.23
CA TRP A 99 -12.69 -10.01 -1.03
C TRP A 99 -13.82 -10.83 -1.68
N ASN A 100 -14.57 -11.61 -0.90
CA ASN A 100 -15.66 -12.44 -1.42
C ASN A 100 -16.88 -11.63 -1.86
N ALA A 101 -17.04 -10.40 -1.37
CA ALA A 101 -18.11 -9.51 -1.81
C ALA A 101 -17.87 -8.93 -3.22
N LEU A 102 -16.63 -8.98 -3.73
CA LEU A 102 -16.29 -8.49 -5.07
C LEU A 102 -16.79 -9.42 -6.17
N THR A 103 -17.24 -8.82 -7.27
CA THR A 103 -17.51 -9.56 -8.51
C THR A 103 -16.21 -10.05 -9.13
N GLN A 104 -16.30 -11.05 -10.03
CA GLN A 104 -15.11 -11.55 -10.73
C GLN A 104 -14.39 -10.43 -11.51
N GLU A 105 -15.14 -9.55 -12.19
CA GLU A 105 -14.56 -8.41 -12.91
C GLU A 105 -13.79 -7.45 -11.99
N GLN A 106 -14.31 -7.20 -10.77
CA GLN A 106 -13.62 -6.34 -9.81
C GLN A 106 -12.33 -6.97 -9.26
N LYS A 107 -12.25 -8.31 -9.21
CA LYS A 107 -11.06 -9.05 -8.80
C LYS A 107 -9.96 -9.07 -9.86
N GLU A 108 -10.32 -8.86 -11.13
CA GLU A 108 -9.40 -8.88 -12.28
C GLU A 108 -8.85 -7.48 -12.64
N LYS A 109 -9.37 -6.41 -12.03
CA LYS A 109 -8.97 -5.01 -12.26
C LYS A 109 -8.41 -4.39 -10.97
N PHE A 110 -8.28 -3.07 -10.93
CA PHE A 110 -8.03 -2.37 -9.67
C PHE A 110 -9.16 -2.61 -8.69
N ILE A 111 -8.80 -3.06 -7.50
CA ILE A 111 -9.74 -3.55 -6.50
C ILE A 111 -10.48 -2.35 -5.90
N PRO A 112 -11.81 -2.26 -6.00
CA PRO A 112 -12.57 -1.06 -5.65
C PRO A 112 -12.88 -0.97 -4.15
N LEU A 113 -11.85 -1.11 -3.30
CA LEU A 113 -11.90 -0.97 -1.85
C LEU A 113 -10.58 -0.43 -1.30
N CYS A 114 -10.59 0.00 -0.05
CA CYS A 114 -9.36 0.22 0.70
C CYS A 114 -8.94 -1.08 1.39
N PRO A 115 -7.67 -1.51 1.31
CA PRO A 115 -7.23 -2.70 2.01
C PRO A 115 -7.34 -2.51 3.53
N ASP A 116 -7.71 -3.58 4.25
CA ASP A 116 -7.82 -3.58 5.71
C ASP A 116 -6.47 -3.37 6.40
N PHE A 117 -5.39 -3.78 5.74
CA PHE A 117 -4.02 -3.61 6.20
C PHE A 117 -3.11 -3.21 5.04
N ALA A 118 -2.21 -2.24 5.28
CA ALA A 118 -1.27 -1.75 4.27
C ALA A 118 0.11 -1.45 4.87
N ILE A 119 1.16 -1.73 4.10
CA ILE A 119 2.55 -1.38 4.44
C ILE A 119 3.14 -0.55 3.31
N GLU A 120 3.87 0.50 3.67
CA GLU A 120 4.77 1.23 2.79
C GLU A 120 6.20 1.13 3.34
N ILE A 121 7.17 0.81 2.48
CA ILE A 121 8.58 0.74 2.82
C ILE A 121 9.28 1.93 2.17
N LEU A 122 9.76 2.86 2.99
CA LEU A 122 10.35 4.10 2.50
C LEU A 122 11.64 3.80 1.71
N SER A 123 11.63 4.07 0.39
CA SER A 123 12.82 4.00 -0.43
C SER A 123 13.75 5.20 -0.18
N PRO A 124 15.05 5.10 -0.48
CA PRO A 124 16.00 6.20 -0.26
C PRO A 124 15.63 7.52 -0.98
N SER A 125 14.91 7.43 -2.10
CA SER A 125 14.45 8.58 -2.88
C SER A 125 13.07 9.11 -2.48
N ASP A 126 12.38 8.43 -1.57
CA ASP A 126 11.01 8.80 -1.23
C ASP A 126 10.97 9.99 -0.27
N SER A 127 9.90 10.77 -0.39
CA SER A 127 9.62 11.84 0.56
C SER A 127 8.82 11.28 1.73
N LEU A 128 9.43 11.26 2.91
CA LEU A 128 8.78 10.82 4.15
C LEU A 128 7.41 11.48 4.33
N THR A 129 7.33 12.81 4.20
CA THR A 129 6.05 13.55 4.34
C THR A 129 5.01 13.15 3.31
N LYS A 130 5.39 12.83 2.06
CA LYS A 130 4.43 12.34 1.06
C LYS A 130 3.92 10.95 1.43
N THR A 131 4.80 10.06 1.89
CA THR A 131 4.42 8.71 2.31
C THR A 131 3.55 8.74 3.57
N GLN A 132 3.85 9.59 4.55
CA GLN A 132 3.01 9.80 5.74
C GLN A 132 1.60 10.28 5.36
N LYS A 133 1.48 11.21 4.40
CA LYS A 133 0.18 11.64 3.86
C LYS A 133 -0.56 10.48 3.17
N LYS A 134 0.16 9.60 2.47
CA LYS A 134 -0.40 8.38 1.86
C LYS A 134 -0.93 7.41 2.92
N MET A 135 -0.19 7.21 4.01
CA MET A 135 -0.65 6.39 5.15
C MET A 135 -1.92 6.95 5.79
N GLN A 136 -1.96 8.27 6.03
CA GLN A 136 -3.18 8.93 6.52
C GLN A 136 -4.34 8.80 5.53
N GLU A 137 -4.06 8.90 4.23
CA GLU A 137 -5.07 8.66 3.19
C GLU A 137 -5.65 7.25 3.31
N TYR A 138 -4.83 6.20 3.48
CA TYR A 138 -5.33 4.84 3.69
C TYR A 138 -6.24 4.74 4.93
N ILE A 139 -5.81 5.27 6.08
CA ILE A 139 -6.63 5.22 7.31
C ILE A 139 -7.96 5.95 7.12
N SER A 140 -7.95 7.13 6.48
CA SER A 140 -9.18 7.90 6.22
C SER A 140 -10.15 7.20 5.26
N ASN A 141 -9.66 6.22 4.50
CA ASN A 141 -10.41 5.46 3.51
C ASN A 141 -10.83 4.06 3.99
N GLY A 142 -10.56 3.71 5.24
CA GLY A 142 -11.03 2.47 5.85
C GLY A 142 -9.95 1.44 6.19
N CYS A 143 -8.67 1.72 5.90
CA CYS A 143 -7.58 0.87 6.36
C CYS A 143 -7.55 0.84 7.89
N ARG A 144 -7.49 -0.36 8.47
CA ARG A 144 -7.61 -0.59 9.92
C ARG A 144 -6.25 -0.55 10.61
N LEU A 145 -5.18 -0.89 9.89
CA LEU A 145 -3.81 -0.84 10.39
C LEU A 145 -2.86 -0.55 9.24
N GLY A 146 -2.02 0.47 9.40
CA GLY A 146 -1.01 0.84 8.42
C GLY A 146 0.39 0.88 9.04
N TRP A 147 1.40 0.36 8.34
CA TRP A 147 2.81 0.50 8.75
C TRP A 147 3.62 1.27 7.72
N LEU A 148 4.35 2.29 8.17
CA LEU A 148 5.40 2.93 7.38
C LEU A 148 6.75 2.55 7.95
N ILE A 149 7.51 1.79 7.17
CA ILE A 149 8.82 1.26 7.57
C ILE A 149 9.92 2.15 6.98
N ASN A 150 10.64 2.86 7.86
CA ASN A 150 11.81 3.64 7.49
C ASN A 150 13.09 2.87 7.81
N ARG A 151 13.59 2.11 6.84
CA ARG A 151 14.78 1.25 7.01
C ARG A 151 16.05 2.02 7.36
N LYS A 152 16.22 3.22 6.81
CA LYS A 152 17.42 4.04 7.05
C LYS A 152 17.52 4.49 8.50
N LYS A 153 16.38 4.77 9.14
CA LYS A 153 16.30 5.14 10.55
C LYS A 153 15.97 3.97 11.47
N GLN A 154 15.65 2.81 10.90
CA GLN A 154 15.08 1.66 11.61
C GLN A 154 13.84 2.04 12.43
N GLU A 155 12.97 2.86 11.86
CA GLU A 155 11.75 3.32 12.51
C GLU A 155 10.54 2.64 11.85
N VAL A 156 9.53 2.34 12.66
CA VAL A 156 8.20 1.97 12.16
C VAL A 156 7.19 2.94 12.74
N GLU A 157 6.45 3.58 11.86
CA GLU A 157 5.27 4.36 12.23
C GLU A 157 4.02 3.46 12.06
N ILE A 158 3.20 3.38 13.10
CA ILE A 158 1.98 2.59 13.14
C ILE A 158 0.77 3.52 13.12
N TYR A 159 -0.09 3.28 12.15
CA TYR A 159 -1.27 4.07 11.85
C TYR A 159 -2.51 3.26 12.16
N ARG A 160 -3.42 3.84 12.96
CA ARG A 160 -4.71 3.24 13.32
C ARG A 160 -5.83 4.27 13.23
N PRO A 161 -7.08 3.89 12.93
CA PRO A 161 -8.20 4.80 12.94
C PRO A 161 -8.36 5.51 14.29
N GLN A 162 -8.54 6.83 14.26
CA GLN A 162 -8.84 7.66 15.44
C GLN A 162 -7.78 7.60 16.56
N GLN A 163 -6.54 7.28 16.21
CA GLN A 163 -5.41 7.28 17.15
C GLN A 163 -4.25 8.09 16.59
N ASP A 164 -3.44 8.64 17.49
CA ASP A 164 -2.18 9.26 17.11
C ASP A 164 -1.21 8.21 16.55
N VAL A 165 -0.32 8.65 15.65
CA VAL A 165 0.70 7.79 15.07
C VAL A 165 1.67 7.35 16.16
N GLU A 166 1.81 6.05 16.34
CA GLU A 166 2.80 5.46 17.24
C GLU A 166 4.11 5.26 16.47
N ILE A 167 5.23 5.63 17.08
CA ILE A 167 6.56 5.49 16.45
C ILE A 167 7.41 4.56 17.30
N LEU A 168 7.85 3.46 16.69
CA LEU A 168 8.77 2.51 17.29
C LEU A 168 10.17 2.70 16.72
N ILE A 169 11.16 2.78 17.60
CA ILE A 169 12.58 2.94 17.24
C ILE A 169 13.29 1.59 17.36
N SER A 170 13.89 1.15 16.26
CA SER A 170 14.60 -0.12 16.10
C SER A 170 13.87 -1.35 16.67
N PRO A 171 12.54 -1.53 16.43
CA PRO A 171 11.85 -2.71 16.91
C PRO A 171 12.42 -3.98 16.24
N SER A 172 12.55 -5.07 17.00
CA SER A 172 12.88 -6.39 16.44
C SER A 172 11.67 -7.05 15.78
N THR A 173 10.48 -6.76 16.30
CA THR A 173 9.20 -7.31 15.84
C THR A 173 8.09 -6.29 16.03
N ILE A 174 7.00 -6.44 15.27
CA ILE A 174 5.75 -5.68 15.43
C ILE A 174 4.54 -6.61 15.27
N SER A 175 3.53 -6.43 16.13
CA SER A 175 2.31 -7.24 16.11
C SER A 175 1.30 -6.70 15.10
N GLY A 176 0.64 -7.60 14.37
CA GLY A 176 -0.52 -7.30 13.52
C GLY A 176 -1.82 -7.03 14.28
N GLU A 177 -1.77 -7.04 15.62
CA GLU A 177 -2.88 -6.70 16.53
C GLU A 177 -4.14 -7.53 16.26
N ASN A 178 -5.32 -6.93 16.44
CA ASN A 178 -6.60 -7.52 16.12
C ASN A 178 -6.90 -7.52 14.60
N VAL A 179 -6.15 -6.78 13.79
CA VAL A 179 -6.34 -6.71 12.33
C VAL A 179 -5.79 -7.96 11.65
N LEU A 180 -4.62 -8.44 12.08
CA LEU A 180 -4.00 -9.69 11.64
C LEU A 180 -3.74 -10.57 12.87
N PRO A 181 -4.77 -11.29 13.37
CA PRO A 181 -4.67 -12.04 14.63
C PRO A 181 -3.46 -12.99 14.69
N GLY A 182 -2.65 -12.82 15.72
CA GLY A 182 -1.46 -13.65 15.96
C GLY A 182 -0.29 -13.39 15.00
N PHE A 183 -0.41 -12.46 14.05
CA PHE A 183 0.69 -12.07 13.18
C PHE A 183 1.73 -11.26 13.95
N VAL A 184 3.00 -11.57 13.73
CA VAL A 184 4.15 -10.80 14.20
C VAL A 184 5.15 -10.70 13.06
N LEU A 185 5.39 -9.48 12.57
CA LEU A 185 6.41 -9.24 11.56
C LEU A 185 7.79 -9.20 12.22
N ASN A 186 8.72 -10.00 11.72
CA ASN A 186 10.13 -9.96 12.11
C ASN A 186 10.89 -8.96 11.23
N LEU A 187 11.52 -7.97 11.87
CA LEU A 187 12.22 -6.86 11.20
C LEU A 187 13.74 -7.07 11.08
N GLN A 188 14.31 -8.13 11.65
CA GLN A 188 15.76 -8.38 11.62
C GLN A 188 16.32 -8.54 10.20
N ARG A 189 15.51 -9.02 9.25
CA ARG A 189 15.90 -9.17 7.83
C ARG A 189 15.50 -7.97 6.96
N ILE A 190 14.94 -6.92 7.57
CA ILE A 190 14.43 -5.73 6.90
C ILE A 190 15.38 -4.55 7.10
N TRP A 191 16.02 -4.48 8.28
CA TRP A 191 17.07 -3.52 8.63
C TRP A 191 18.33 -3.64 7.77
#